data_AF-A0A368XFB8-F1
#
_entry.id   AF-A0A368XFB8-F1
#
_cell.length_a   1.000
_cell.length_b   1.000
_cell.length_c   1.000
_cell.angle_alpha   90.00
_cell.angle_beta   90.00
_cell.angle_gamma   90.00
#
_symmetry.space_group_name_H-M   'P 1'
#
loop_
_entity.id
_entity.type
_entity.pdbx_description
1 polymer ?
#
loop_
_entity_poly.entity_id
_entity_poly.type
_entity_poly.pdbx_seq_one_letter_code
_entity_poly.pdbx_strand_id
1 'polypeptide(L)'
;MLTPGTRACLEECRAVVASADVNDELRQLGSDLICHLLAMHADGRLNPQILLLALQSLELVPGLEDAVSKLRATAAREQAQASE
;
A
#
# COMPACT_ATOMS: atom_id res chain seq x y z
N MET A 1 -0.16 -12.53 -11.02
CA MET A 1 -0.88 -11.26 -11.18
C MET A 1 -1.40 -10.85 -9.81
N LEU A 2 -1.28 -9.59 -9.41
CA LEU A 2 -1.83 -9.15 -8.13
C LEU A 2 -3.35 -9.27 -8.16
N THR A 3 -3.91 -9.95 -7.17
CA THR A 3 -5.33 -10.30 -7.14
C THR A 3 -6.20 -9.07 -6.84
N PRO A 4 -7.53 -9.14 -7.06
CA PRO A 4 -8.46 -8.15 -6.53
C PRO A 4 -8.34 -7.93 -5.01
N GLY A 5 -7.79 -8.89 -4.24
CA GLY A 5 -7.48 -8.74 -2.82
C GLY A 5 -6.42 -7.67 -2.55
N THR A 6 -5.42 -7.53 -3.43
CA THR A 6 -4.42 -6.45 -3.35
C THR A 6 -5.08 -5.08 -3.51
N ARG A 7 -5.99 -4.95 -4.47
CA ARG A 7 -6.71 -3.69 -4.69
C ARG A 7 -7.57 -3.31 -3.48
N ALA A 8 -8.31 -4.26 -2.92
CA ALA A 8 -9.12 -4.03 -1.72
C ALA A 8 -8.26 -3.54 -0.54
N CYS A 9 -7.09 -4.15 -0.35
CA CYS A 9 -6.16 -3.73 0.70
C CYS A 9 -5.57 -2.33 0.47
N LEU A 10 -5.23 -2.00 -0.79
CA LEU A 10 -4.79 -0.64 -1.15
C LEU A 10 -5.90 0.40 -0.87
N GLU A 11 -7.15 0.10 -1.21
CA GLU A 11 -8.28 1.00 -0.93
C GLU A 11 -8.53 1.16 0.58
N GLU A 12 -8.44 0.08 1.36
CA GLU A 12 -8.54 0.13 2.83
C GLU A 12 -7.43 1.00 3.44
N CYS A 13 -6.19 0.86 2.96
CA CYS A 13 -5.09 1.67 3.44
C CYS A 13 -5.20 3.13 3.03
N ARG A 14 -5.80 3.44 1.88
CA ARG A 14 -6.15 4.82 1.53
C ARG A 14 -7.07 5.43 2.58
N ALA A 15 -8.05 4.67 3.06
CA ALA A 15 -8.95 5.12 4.12
C ALA A 15 -8.23 5.30 5.46
N VAL A 16 -7.33 4.38 5.83
CA VAL A 16 -6.51 4.50 7.04
C VAL A 16 -5.63 5.74 7.00
N VAL A 17 -4.90 5.97 5.89
CA VAL A 17 -4.08 7.17 5.69
C VAL A 17 -4.93 8.43 5.79
N ALA A 18 -6.12 8.47 5.15
CA ALA A 18 -7.01 9.62 5.22
C ALA A 18 -7.48 9.93 6.66
N SER A 19 -7.61 8.90 7.50
CA SER A 19 -7.97 9.01 8.92
C SER A 19 -6.79 9.15 9.89
N ALA A 20 -5.55 9.06 9.40
CA ALA A 20 -4.37 9.09 10.25
C ALA A 20 -4.16 10.49 10.83
N ASP A 21 -3.81 10.55 12.12
CA ASP A 21 -3.49 11.79 12.83
C ASP A 21 -2.04 12.23 12.55
N VAL A 22 -1.77 12.52 11.28
CA VAL A 22 -0.50 13.03 10.75
C VAL A 22 -0.73 14.38 10.09
N ASN A 23 0.35 15.15 9.87
CA ASN A 23 0.24 16.42 9.17
C ASN A 23 -0.38 16.24 7.76
N ASP A 24 -1.02 17.29 7.25
CA ASP A 24 -1.73 17.20 5.97
C ASP A 24 -0.82 16.87 4.79
N GLU A 25 0.45 17.29 4.80
CA GLU A 25 1.41 16.98 3.74
C GLU A 25 1.77 15.49 3.67
N LEU A 26 1.98 14.85 4.82
CA LEU A 26 2.29 13.42 4.93
C LEU A 26 1.05 12.58 4.61
N ARG A 27 -0.12 13.05 5.02
CA ARG A 27 -1.41 12.45 4.64
C ARG A 27 -1.60 12.49 3.14
N GLN A 28 -1.35 13.65 2.52
CA GLN A 28 -1.43 13.84 1.08
C GLN A 28 -0.42 12.95 0.35
N LEU A 29 0.84 12.91 0.81
CA LEU A 29 1.89 12.08 0.24
C LEU A 29 1.55 10.58 0.29
N GLY A 30 1.04 10.11 1.43
CA GLY A 30 0.60 8.72 1.58
C GLY A 30 -0.59 8.39 0.67
N SER A 31 -1.55 9.32 0.57
CA SER A 31 -2.71 9.19 -0.31
C SER A 31 -2.28 9.13 -1.79
N ASP A 32 -1.38 10.02 -2.20
CA ASP A 32 -0.87 10.09 -3.58
C ASP A 32 -0.10 8.82 -3.94
N LEU A 33 0.73 8.29 -3.02
CA LEU A 33 1.44 7.05 -3.26
C LEU A 33 0.48 5.86 -3.42
N ILE A 34 -0.55 5.76 -2.57
CA ILE A 34 -1.55 4.68 -2.66
C ILE A 34 -2.36 4.82 -3.96
N CYS A 35 -2.75 6.04 -4.35
CA CYS A 35 -3.39 6.30 -5.63
C CYS A 35 -2.50 5.86 -6.81
N HIS A 36 -1.19 6.12 -6.73
CA HIS A 36 -0.24 5.66 -7.74
C HIS A 36 -0.15 4.13 -7.81
N LEU A 37 -0.10 3.44 -6.66
CA LEU A 37 -0.09 1.98 -6.60
C LEU A 37 -1.38 1.38 -7.18
N LEU A 38 -2.54 1.98 -6.89
CA LEU A 38 -3.82 1.58 -7.48
C LEU A 38 -3.84 1.75 -9.00
N ALA A 39 -3.30 2.86 -9.52
CA ALA A 39 -3.17 3.08 -10.96
C ALA A 39 -2.25 2.02 -11.59
N MET A 40 -1.10 1.75 -10.98
CA MET A 40 -0.18 0.70 -11.44
C MET A 40 -0.82 -0.70 -11.39
N HIS A 41 -1.68 -0.98 -10.41
CA HIS A 41 -2.43 -2.24 -10.32
C HIS A 41 -3.44 -2.35 -11.46
N ALA A 42 -4.19 -1.27 -11.73
CA ALA A 42 -5.14 -1.20 -12.84
C ALA A 42 -4.46 -1.38 -14.21
N ASP A 43 -3.25 -0.85 -14.38
CA ASP A 43 -2.41 -1.04 -15.57
C ASP A 43 -1.73 -2.41 -15.65
N GLY A 44 -1.88 -3.28 -14.63
CA GLY A 44 -1.20 -4.58 -14.56
C GLY A 44 0.33 -4.51 -14.39
N ARG A 45 0.85 -3.32 -14.06
CA ARG A 45 2.29 -3.04 -13.90
C ARG A 45 2.75 -3.18 -12.45
N LEU A 46 1.81 -3.20 -11.50
CA LEU A 46 2.14 -3.42 -10.10
C LEU A 46 2.58 -4.87 -9.91
N ASN A 47 3.75 -5.04 -9.30
CA ASN A 47 4.25 -6.33 -8.86
C ASN A 47 4.53 -6.27 -7.34
N PRO A 48 4.64 -7.43 -6.66
CA PRO A 48 4.82 -7.47 -5.21
C PRO A 48 6.11 -6.77 -4.73
N GLN A 49 7.18 -6.77 -5.53
CA GLN A 49 8.43 -6.10 -5.20
C GLN A 49 8.29 -4.57 -5.23
N ILE A 50 7.60 -4.04 -6.25
CA ILE A 50 7.30 -2.60 -6.37
C ILE A 50 6.42 -2.15 -5.20
N LEU A 51 5.42 -2.97 -4.85
CA LEU A 51 4.58 -2.71 -3.68
C LEU A 51 5.42 -2.65 -2.40
N LEU A 52 6.27 -3.65 -2.14
CA LEU A 52 7.15 -3.65 -0.97
C LEU A 52 8.12 -2.45 -0.94
N LEU A 53 8.65 -2.04 -2.09
CA LEU A 53 9.54 -0.89 -2.19
C LEU A 53 8.81 0.41 -1.84
N ALA A 54 7.59 0.60 -2.35
CA ALA A 54 6.76 1.76 -2.03
C ALA A 54 6.39 1.80 -0.54
N LEU A 55 6.10 0.64 0.06
CA LEU A 55 5.83 0.53 1.49
C LEU A 55 7.04 0.90 2.34
N GLN A 56 8.25 0.54 1.91
CA GLN A 56 9.50 0.95 2.57
C GLN A 56 9.65 2.48 2.61
N SER A 57 9.22 3.19 1.55
CA SER A 57 9.23 4.65 1.54
C SER A 57 8.22 5.25 2.52
N LEU A 58 7.06 4.60 2.72
CA LEU A 58 6.06 5.04 3.71
C LEU A 58 6.45 4.71 5.15
N GLU A 59 7.28 3.69 5.37
CA GLU A 59 7.79 3.32 6.71
C GLU A 59 8.62 4.45 7.35
N LEU A 60 9.11 5.40 6.53
CA LEU A 60 9.82 6.60 6.98
C LEU A 60 8.88 7.73 7.44
N VAL A 61 7.57 7.56 7.26
CA VAL A 61 6.55 8.55 7.62
C VAL A 61 6.01 8.23 9.02
N PRO A 62 6.26 9.08 10.04
CA PRO A 62 5.76 8.85 11.39
C PRO A 62 4.22 8.88 11.40
N GLY A 63 3.61 7.92 12.08
CA GLY A 63 2.15 7.77 12.19
C GLY A 63 1.52 6.89 11.10
N LEU A 64 2.29 6.44 10.11
CA LEU A 64 1.83 5.47 9.10
C LEU A 64 2.28 4.04 9.35
N GLU A 65 3.04 3.78 10.43
CA GLU A 65 3.63 2.46 10.70
C GLU A 65 2.59 1.33 10.74
N ASP A 66 1.44 1.55 11.40
CA ASP A 66 0.38 0.54 11.51
C ASP A 66 -0.26 0.23 10.14
N ALA A 67 -0.47 1.26 9.32
CA ALA A 67 -1.02 1.13 7.97
C ALA A 67 -0.03 0.40 7.04
N VAL A 68 1.25 0.76 7.09
CA VAL A 68 2.33 0.13 6.31
C VAL A 68 2.52 -1.32 6.72
N SER A 69 2.45 -1.63 8.01
CA SER A 69 2.56 -2.98 8.54
C SER A 69 1.44 -3.89 8.04
N LYS A 70 0.18 -3.40 8.06
CA LYS A 70 -0.97 -4.11 7.48
C LYS A 70 -0.80 -4.39 5.99
N LEU A 71 -0.36 -3.39 5.22
CA LEU A 71 -0.08 -3.54 3.78
C LEU A 71 1.02 -4.57 3.52
N ARG A 72 2.09 -4.57 4.30
CA ARG A 72 3.17 -5.56 4.21
C ARG A 72 2.66 -6.97 4.49
N ALA A 73 1.84 -7.15 5.52
CA ALA A 73 1.26 -8.44 5.86
C ALA A 73 0.39 -8.98 4.72
N THR A 74 -0.41 -8.13 4.08
CA THR A 74 -1.21 -8.51 2.91
C THR A 74 -0.34 -8.81 1.70
N ALA A 75 0.64 -7.97 1.39
CA ALA A 75 1.58 -8.19 0.28
C ALA A 75 2.41 -9.48 0.46
N ALA A 76 2.75 -9.84 1.70
CA ALA A 76 3.45 -11.08 2.02
C ALA A 76 2.53 -12.31 1.88
N ARG A 77 1.27 -12.21 2.30
CA ARG A 77 0.26 -13.27 2.10
C ARG A 77 0.02 -13.54 0.61
N GLU A 78 -0.13 -12.49 -0.18
CA GLU A 78 -0.34 -12.61 -1.63
C GLU A 78 0.88 -13.19 -2.35
N GLN A 79 2.09 -12.90 -1.89
CA GLN A 79 3.32 -13.54 -2.40
C GLN A 79 3.40 -15.02 -2.06
N ALA A 80 2.99 -15.41 -0.86
CA ALA A 80 2.93 -16.81 -0.46
C ALA A 80 1.93 -17.59 -1.33
N GLN A 81 0.74 -17.03 -1.58
CA GLN A 81 -0.28 -17.66 -2.42
C GLN A 81 0.05 -17.68 -3.91
N ALA A 82 0.88 -16.75 -4.40
CA ALA A 82 1.35 -16.75 -5.79
C ALA A 82 2.51 -17.72 -6.06
N SER A 83 3.06 -18.35 -5.01
CA SER A 83 4.17 -19.30 -5.08
C SER A 83 3.75 -20.76 -4.91
N GLU A 84 2.44 -21.03 -4.82
CA GLU A 84 1.82 -22.37 -4.77
C GLU A 84 1.22 -22.79 -6.12
#